data_AF-A0A0Q9YQH7-F1
#
_entry.id   AF-A0A0Q9YQH7-F1
#
_cell.length_a   1.000
_cell.length_b   1.000
_cell.length_c   1.000
_cell.angle_alpha   90.00
_cell.angle_beta   90.00
_cell.angle_gamma   90.00
#
_symmetry.space_group_name_H-M   'P 1'
#
loop_
_entity.id
_entity.type
_entity.pdbx_description
1 polymer ?
#
loop_
_entity_poly.entity_id
_entity_poly.type
_entity_poly.pdbx_seq_one_letter_code
_entity_poly.pdbx_strand_id
1 'polypeptide(L)'
;MLSSFTPTDSCVEPDIHPLQSRLLGLLDQTWDKCEKNSVGVDNQERYAMVAQVPRVVENRAKANIAFDAISSELNNIHSDEAVLAFLESPLIKSEGLFFRILRGKINKYLVPDFEPEVQEKIRYQK
;
A
#
# COMPACT_ATOMS: atom_id res chain seq x y z
N MET A 1 25.00 14.91 -48.11
CA MET A 1 23.61 14.49 -47.81
C MET A 1 23.58 14.14 -46.33
N LEU A 2 22.84 14.90 -45.54
CA LEU A 2 22.72 14.71 -44.09
C LEU A 2 21.81 13.50 -43.84
N SER A 3 22.35 12.42 -43.26
CA SER A 3 21.51 11.35 -42.72
C SER A 3 21.02 11.79 -41.34
N SER A 4 19.75 12.16 -41.27
CA SER A 4 19.03 12.35 -40.01
C SER A 4 18.87 11.00 -39.32
N PHE A 5 19.67 10.75 -38.29
CA PHE A 5 19.37 9.77 -37.26
C PHE A 5 18.29 10.37 -36.35
N THR A 6 17.10 9.78 -36.31
CA THR A 6 16.14 9.99 -35.23
C THR A 6 16.31 8.87 -34.22
N PRO A 7 16.56 9.17 -32.93
CA PRO A 7 16.54 8.14 -31.90
C PRO A 7 15.08 7.80 -31.61
N THR A 8 14.66 6.61 -32.01
CA THR A 8 13.42 5.98 -31.54
C THR A 8 13.75 5.22 -30.26
N ASP A 9 14.02 5.98 -29.20
CA ASP A 9 14.03 5.47 -27.82
C ASP A 9 12.89 6.17 -27.07
N SER A 10 11.66 5.92 -27.50
CA SER A 10 10.54 6.04 -26.59
C SER A 10 10.59 4.81 -25.68
N CYS A 11 11.33 4.94 -24.58
CA CYS A 11 11.14 4.11 -23.41
C CYS A 11 9.69 4.36 -22.97
N VAL A 12 8.76 3.55 -23.45
CA VAL A 12 7.36 3.58 -23.01
C VAL A 12 7.42 3.08 -21.58
N GLU A 13 7.55 4.01 -20.63
CA GLU A 13 7.22 3.70 -19.24
C GLU A 13 5.82 3.09 -19.25
N PRO A 14 5.60 1.95 -18.59
CA PRO A 14 4.25 1.39 -18.51
C PRO A 14 3.35 2.50 -18.01
N ASP A 15 2.23 2.74 -18.70
CA ASP A 15 1.24 3.75 -18.31
C ASP A 15 0.65 3.30 -16.96
N ILE A 16 1.32 3.70 -15.87
CA ILE A 16 0.88 3.40 -14.52
C ILE A 16 -0.29 4.32 -14.25
N HIS A 17 -1.44 3.71 -13.96
CA HIS A 17 -2.65 4.43 -13.71
C HIS A 17 -2.45 5.40 -12.51
N PRO A 18 -2.88 6.68 -12.57
CA PRO A 18 -2.58 7.65 -11.52
C PRO A 18 -3.03 7.21 -10.11
N LEU A 19 -4.20 6.58 -10.00
CA LEU A 19 -4.68 6.03 -8.72
C LEU A 19 -3.88 4.79 -8.28
N GLN A 20 -3.38 3.98 -9.21
CA GLN A 20 -2.53 2.83 -8.91
C GLN A 20 -1.21 3.31 -8.29
N SER A 21 -0.57 4.31 -8.90
CA SER A 21 0.65 4.93 -8.38
C SER A 21 0.45 5.48 -6.97
N ARG A 22 -0.68 6.18 -6.73
CA ARG A 22 -1.00 6.68 -5.39
C ARG A 22 -1.23 5.56 -4.38
N LEU A 23 -1.92 4.50 -4.74
CA LEU A 23 -2.13 3.34 -3.86
C LEU A 23 -0.83 2.63 -3.50
N LEU A 24 0.06 2.43 -4.47
CA LEU A 24 1.41 1.90 -4.24
C LEU A 24 2.19 2.81 -3.28
N GLY A 25 2.16 4.13 -3.49
CA GLY A 25 2.78 5.08 -2.56
C GLY A 25 2.21 5.02 -1.14
N LEU A 26 0.90 4.82 -0.98
CA LEU A 26 0.29 4.63 0.34
C LEU A 26 0.68 3.28 0.98
N LEU A 27 0.86 2.24 0.16
CA LEU A 27 1.32 0.93 0.58
C LEU A 27 2.75 1.00 1.13
N ASP A 28 3.68 1.62 0.39
CA ASP A 28 5.07 1.81 0.82
C ASP A 28 5.15 2.59 2.13
N GLN A 29 4.40 3.69 2.25
CA GLN A 29 4.33 4.44 3.49
C GLN A 29 3.73 3.63 4.66
N THR A 30 2.87 2.66 4.37
CA THR A 30 2.31 1.76 5.38
C THR A 30 3.36 0.77 5.84
N TRP A 31 4.10 0.19 4.89
CA TRP A 31 5.22 -0.69 5.16
C TRP A 31 6.26 -0.02 6.06
N ASP A 32 6.74 1.15 5.67
CA ASP A 32 7.69 1.95 6.45
C ASP A 32 7.20 2.22 7.88
N LYS A 33 5.90 2.50 8.03
CA LYS A 33 5.31 2.77 9.34
C LYS A 33 5.27 1.50 10.21
N CYS A 34 4.91 0.36 9.63
CA CYS A 34 4.91 -0.92 10.33
C CYS A 34 6.33 -1.32 10.73
N GLU A 35 7.29 -1.12 9.84
CA GLU A 35 8.70 -1.42 10.06
C GLU A 35 9.29 -0.57 11.20
N LYS A 36 9.05 0.75 11.18
CA LYS A 36 9.45 1.66 12.27
C LYS A 36 8.83 1.28 13.61
N ASN A 37 7.57 0.88 13.63
CA ASN A 37 6.90 0.43 14.85
C ASN A 37 7.54 -0.86 15.38
N SER A 38 7.84 -1.83 14.51
CA SER A 38 8.52 -3.09 14.88
C SER A 38 9.90 -2.83 15.48
N VAL A 39 10.70 -1.95 14.86
CA VAL A 39 12.01 -1.54 15.39
C VAL A 39 11.89 -0.82 16.73
N GLY A 40 10.88 0.04 16.88
CA GLY A 40 10.61 0.74 18.14
C GLY A 40 10.33 -0.21 19.30
N VAL A 41 9.48 -1.22 19.08
CA VAL A 41 9.16 -2.25 20.09
C VAL A 41 10.39 -3.11 20.40
N ASP A 42 11.10 -3.59 19.38
CA ASP A 42 12.33 -4.38 19.56
C ASP A 42 13.39 -3.62 20.37
N ASN A 43 13.57 -2.32 20.11
CA ASN A 43 14.49 -1.49 20.89
C ASN A 43 14.02 -1.31 22.34
N GLN A 44 12.75 -0.98 22.59
CA GLN A 44 12.20 -0.84 23.95
C GLN A 44 12.42 -2.10 24.78
N GLU A 45 12.24 -3.26 24.17
CA GLU A 45 12.33 -4.55 24.85
C GLU A 45 13.78 -5.00 25.07
N ARG A 46 14.70 -4.68 24.16
CA ARG A 46 16.15 -4.81 24.43
C ARG A 46 16.57 -3.98 25.64
N TYR A 47 16.09 -2.74 25.75
CA TYR A 47 16.34 -1.91 26.93
C TYR A 47 15.70 -2.48 28.21
N ALA A 48 14.62 -3.26 28.08
CA ALA A 48 13.98 -3.98 29.18
C ALA A 48 14.59 -5.38 29.47
N MET A 49 15.70 -5.75 28.80
CA MET A 49 16.35 -7.07 28.89
C MET A 49 15.44 -8.26 28.54
N VAL A 50 14.43 -8.06 27.69
CA VAL A 50 13.61 -9.14 27.16
C VAL A 50 14.25 -9.61 25.86
N ALA A 51 14.65 -10.89 25.81
CA ALA A 51 15.18 -11.50 24.59
C ALA A 51 14.04 -11.64 23.57
N GLN A 52 13.98 -10.70 22.61
CA GLN A 52 13.23 -10.75 21.36
C GLN A 52 11.78 -11.26 21.46
N VAL A 53 10.79 -10.37 21.40
CA VAL A 53 9.40 -10.79 21.53
C VAL A 53 8.90 -11.48 20.26
N PRO A 54 8.48 -12.77 20.34
CA PRO A 54 7.98 -13.52 19.19
C PRO A 54 6.85 -12.80 18.44
N ARG A 55 6.04 -12.00 19.15
CA ARG A 55 4.97 -11.20 18.56
C ARG A 55 5.45 -10.13 17.59
N VAL A 56 6.64 -9.54 17.80
CA VAL A 56 7.20 -8.52 16.88
C VAL A 56 7.63 -9.17 15.57
N VAL A 57 8.31 -10.32 15.66
CA VAL A 57 8.75 -11.10 14.50
C VAL A 57 7.54 -11.60 13.71
N GLU A 58 6.54 -12.16 14.40
CA GLU A 58 5.29 -12.59 13.79
C GLU A 58 4.52 -11.44 13.12
N ASN A 59 4.45 -10.28 13.77
CA ASN A 59 3.78 -9.11 13.21
C ASN A 59 4.50 -8.58 11.96
N ARG A 60 5.84 -8.58 11.95
CA ARG A 60 6.63 -8.22 10.76
C ARG A 60 6.39 -9.21 9.63
N ALA A 61 6.38 -10.52 9.91
CA ALA A 61 6.08 -11.54 8.91
C ALA A 61 4.67 -11.37 8.31
N LYS A 62 3.66 -11.13 9.15
CA LYS A 62 2.28 -10.85 8.68
C LYS A 62 2.19 -9.58 7.85
N ALA A 63 2.92 -8.52 8.23
CA ALA A 63 2.97 -7.29 7.46
C ALA A 63 3.63 -7.48 6.09
N ASN A 64 4.71 -8.27 5.99
CA ASN A 64 5.35 -8.62 4.72
C ASN A 64 4.38 -9.34 3.78
N ILE A 65 3.73 -10.39 4.28
CA ILE A 65 2.75 -11.17 3.49
C ILE A 65 1.62 -10.25 2.98
N ALA A 66 1.12 -9.36 3.84
CA ALA A 66 0.08 -8.40 3.44
C ALA A 66 0.58 -7.40 2.38
N PHE A 67 1.80 -6.89 2.53
CA PHE A 67 2.42 -5.99 1.57
C PHE A 67 2.57 -6.65 0.20
N ASP A 68 3.13 -7.86 0.14
CA ASP A 68 3.35 -8.58 -1.10
C ASP A 68 2.03 -8.91 -1.82
N ALA A 69 1.02 -9.37 -1.07
CA ALA A 69 -0.30 -9.67 -1.62
C ALA A 69 -0.95 -8.42 -2.22
N ILE A 70 -0.94 -7.30 -1.48
CA ILE A 70 -1.54 -6.05 -1.96
C ILE A 70 -0.75 -5.48 -3.14
N SER A 71 0.58 -5.48 -3.09
CA SER A 71 1.43 -5.00 -4.19
C SER A 71 1.15 -5.78 -5.46
N SER A 72 1.05 -7.12 -5.36
CA SER A 72 0.69 -7.97 -6.49
C SER A 72 -0.69 -7.63 -7.06
N GLU A 73 -1.69 -7.36 -6.22
CA GLU A 73 -3.04 -7.03 -6.71
C GLU A 73 -3.08 -5.64 -7.34
N LEU A 74 -2.44 -4.64 -6.72
CA LEU A 74 -2.32 -3.28 -7.25
C LEU A 74 -1.60 -3.24 -8.60
N ASN A 75 -0.61 -4.10 -8.83
CA ASN A 75 0.09 -4.16 -10.12
C ASN A 75 -0.82 -4.60 -11.28
N ASN A 76 -1.98 -5.23 -11.00
CA ASN A 76 -2.96 -5.63 -12.01
C ASN A 76 -4.05 -4.57 -12.26
N ILE A 77 -4.01 -3.42 -11.56
CA ILE A 77 -5.01 -2.37 -11.67
C ILE A 77 -4.63 -1.37 -12.75
N HIS A 78 -5.47 -1.24 -13.78
CA HIS A 78 -5.24 -0.32 -14.90
C HIS A 78 -6.42 0.62 -15.18
N SER A 79 -7.46 0.63 -14.34
CA SER A 79 -8.61 1.54 -14.46
C SER A 79 -9.17 1.96 -13.11
N ASP A 80 -9.96 3.04 -13.09
CA ASP A 80 -10.67 3.54 -11.91
C ASP A 80 -11.65 2.48 -11.35
N GLU A 81 -12.36 1.74 -12.20
CA GLU A 81 -13.28 0.68 -11.75
C GLU A 81 -12.54 -0.45 -11.04
N ALA A 82 -11.35 -0.81 -11.53
CA ALA A 82 -10.50 -1.82 -10.90
C ALA A 82 -9.97 -1.34 -9.54
N VAL A 83 -9.68 -0.03 -9.38
CA VAL A 83 -9.35 0.57 -8.08
C VAL A 83 -10.52 0.43 -7.11
N LEU A 84 -11.74 0.75 -7.53
CA LEU A 84 -12.92 0.63 -6.68
C LEU A 84 -13.17 -0.83 -6.27
N ALA A 85 -13.06 -1.76 -7.22
CA ALA A 85 -13.17 -3.18 -6.93
C ALA A 85 -12.12 -3.65 -5.90
N PHE A 86 -10.88 -3.16 -6.02
CA PHE A 86 -9.82 -3.43 -5.05
C PHE A 86 -10.12 -2.85 -3.66
N LEU A 87 -10.61 -1.61 -3.57
CA LEU A 87 -10.98 -0.97 -2.31
C LEU A 87 -12.14 -1.68 -1.61
N GLU A 88 -13.01 -2.33 -2.38
CA GLU A 88 -14.09 -3.16 -1.87
C GLU A 88 -13.67 -4.62 -1.60
N SER A 89 -12.47 -5.02 -2.00
CA SER A 89 -11.98 -6.40 -1.88
C SER A 89 -11.90 -6.88 -0.42
N PRO A 90 -12.06 -8.20 -0.19
CA PRO A 90 -11.81 -8.80 1.12
C PRO A 90 -10.36 -8.59 1.61
N LEU A 91 -9.40 -8.45 0.69
CA LEU A 91 -7.99 -8.26 1.05
C LEU A 91 -7.81 -6.96 1.83
N ILE A 92 -8.32 -5.83 1.32
CA ILE A 92 -8.24 -4.54 2.03
C ILE A 92 -9.10 -4.50 3.30
N LYS A 93 -10.20 -5.26 3.32
CA LYS A 93 -11.07 -5.36 4.50
C LYS A 93 -10.51 -6.25 5.60
N SER A 94 -9.45 -7.00 5.33
CA SER A 94 -8.82 -7.92 6.28
C SER A 94 -8.40 -7.24 7.58
N GLU A 95 -8.40 -8.03 8.66
CA GLU A 95 -8.02 -7.55 9.98
C GLU A 95 -6.51 -7.60 10.17
N GLY A 96 -5.99 -6.66 10.96
CA GLY A 96 -4.56 -6.56 11.26
C GLY A 96 -4.09 -5.12 11.31
N LEU A 97 -2.99 -4.88 12.03
CA LEU A 97 -2.44 -3.53 12.18
C LEU A 97 -2.06 -2.93 10.83
N PHE A 98 -1.45 -3.72 9.94
CA PHE A 98 -1.07 -3.30 8.59
C PHE A 98 -2.29 -2.78 7.80
N PHE A 99 -3.33 -3.61 7.66
CA PHE A 99 -4.57 -3.24 6.95
C PHE A 99 -5.31 -2.06 7.60
N ARG A 100 -5.28 -1.92 8.93
CA ARG A 100 -5.87 -0.77 9.63
C ARG A 100 -5.12 0.53 9.32
N ILE A 101 -3.79 0.50 9.28
CA ILE A 101 -2.97 1.67 8.92
C ILE A 101 -3.20 2.02 7.44
N LEU A 102 -3.19 1.04 6.55
CA LEU A 102 -3.42 1.24 5.12
C LEU A 102 -4.81 1.85 4.87
N ARG A 103 -5.88 1.26 5.42
CA ARG A 103 -7.25 1.81 5.33
C ARG A 103 -7.34 3.23 5.88
N GLY A 104 -6.66 3.51 7.00
CA GLY A 104 -6.58 4.86 7.56
C GLY A 104 -5.95 5.87 6.60
N LYS A 105 -4.90 5.47 5.88
CA LYS A 105 -4.27 6.30 4.85
C LYS A 105 -5.16 6.46 3.62
N ILE A 106 -5.76 5.39 3.11
CA ILE A 106 -6.69 5.43 1.98
C ILE A 106 -7.85 6.39 2.29
N ASN A 107 -8.51 6.22 3.45
CA ASN A 107 -9.59 7.10 3.89
C ASN A 107 -9.19 8.58 3.98
N LYS A 108 -7.92 8.86 4.32
CA LYS A 108 -7.44 10.23 4.52
C LYS A 108 -6.97 10.89 3.22
N TYR A 109 -6.34 10.12 2.35
CA TYR A 109 -5.56 10.66 1.23
C TYR A 109 -6.06 10.23 -0.15
N LEU A 110 -7.03 9.31 -0.24
CA LEU A 110 -7.55 8.82 -1.51
C LEU A 110 -9.08 8.95 -1.58
N VAL A 111 -9.80 8.54 -0.53
CA VAL A 111 -11.27 8.63 -0.49
C VAL A 111 -11.82 10.02 -0.82
N PRO A 112 -11.24 11.14 -0.33
CA PRO A 112 -11.76 12.48 -0.64
C PRO A 112 -11.80 12.85 -2.12
N ASP A 113 -11.08 12.14 -2.98
CA ASP A 113 -11.00 12.43 -4.42
C ASP A 113 -12.11 11.74 -5.23
N PHE A 114 -12.90 10.87 -4.61
CA PHE A 114 -14.04 10.21 -5.26
C PHE A 114 -15.35 10.96 -5.04
N GLU A 115 -16.33 10.69 -5.88
CA GLU A 115 -17.70 11.19 -5.72
C GLU A 115 -18.32 10.77 -4.37
N PRO A 116 -19.17 11.60 -3.73
CA PRO A 116 -19.72 11.33 -2.39
C PRO A 116 -20.38 9.95 -2.25
N GLU A 117 -21.09 9.48 -3.27
CA GLU A 117 -21.74 8.17 -3.31
C GLU A 117 -20.74 7.01 -3.24
N VAL A 118 -19.57 7.20 -3.86
CA VAL A 118 -18.47 6.23 -3.84
C VAL A 118 -17.75 6.30 -2.50
N GLN A 119 -17.56 7.50 -1.94
CA GLN A 119 -16.96 7.69 -0.61
C GLN A 119 -17.72 6.90 0.46
N GLU A 120 -19.05 6.91 0.44
CA GLU A 120 -19.88 6.19 1.42
C GLU A 120 -19.65 4.67 1.38
N LYS A 121 -19.40 4.10 0.18
CA LYS A 121 -19.16 2.66 -0.01
C LYS A 121 -17.78 2.20 0.44
N ILE A 122 -16.75 3.00 0.16
CA ILE A 122 -15.35 2.61 0.38
C ILE A 122 -14.81 3.04 1.75
N ARG A 123 -15.48 3.99 2.43
CA ARG A 123 -14.99 4.52 3.70
C ARG A 123 -15.01 3.44 4.77
N TYR A 124 -13.83 3.12 5.29
CA TYR A 124 -13.73 2.23 6.45
C TYR A 124 -14.41 2.84 7.69
N GLN A 125 -15.45 2.18 8.20
CA GLN A 125 -16.09 2.47 9.49
C GLN A 125 -15.41 1.66 10.60
N LYS A 126 -15.09 2.33 11.71
CA LYS A 126 -14.32 1.76 12.84
C LYS A 126 -15.18 0.99 13.81
#